data_AF-A0A1Q5T2K7-F1
#
_entry.id   AF-A0A1Q5T2K7-F1
#
_cell.length_a   1.000
_cell.length_b   1.000
_cell.length_c   1.000
_cell.angle_alpha   90.00
_cell.angle_beta   90.00
_cell.angle_gamma   90.00
#
_symmetry.space_group_name_H-M   'P 1'
#
loop_
_entity.id
_entity.type
_entity.pdbx_description
1 polymer ?
#
loop_
_entity_poly.entity_id
_entity_poly.type
_entity_poly.pdbx_seq_one_letter_code
_entity_poly.pdbx_strand_id
1 'polypeptide(L)'
;MLTPQATEEEPTEQAPLLGSRGGAVQDGSPTPLSHSHLRLLVLVCISIVAADFGNSLTLAPQISIFESLICRRIEAGDDCKSADVQAELALLIGWKETIDQLPGIIFALPYGFAADRIGRKPILVLCLIGLVLEEVAIRLVCWWNVALPLRMIWATPVFQIIGGGSQTATAMAYAMITDVVPMDRR
;
A
#
# COMPACT_ATOMS: atom_id res chain seq x y z
N MET A 1 -48.43 45.64 33.17
CA MET A 1 -47.43 44.61 33.51
C MET A 1 -47.48 43.56 32.43
N LEU A 2 -46.58 43.66 31.45
CA LEU A 2 -46.49 42.78 30.29
C LEU A 2 -45.51 41.62 30.58
N THR A 3 -45.92 40.40 30.30
CA THR A 3 -45.04 39.23 30.09
C THR A 3 -44.67 39.15 28.61
N PRO A 4 -43.39 39.02 28.20
CA PRO A 4 -43.03 38.80 26.81
C PRO A 4 -42.77 37.32 26.47
N GLN A 5 -43.40 36.92 25.37
CA GLN A 5 -43.03 35.98 24.31
C GLN A 5 -42.42 34.60 24.62
N ALA A 6 -43.18 33.58 24.22
CA ALA A 6 -42.65 32.33 23.68
C ALA A 6 -42.16 32.56 22.25
N THR A 7 -40.93 32.12 21.97
CA THR A 7 -40.42 31.94 20.61
C THR A 7 -39.78 30.55 20.59
N GLU A 8 -40.39 29.61 19.87
CA GLU A 8 -39.78 28.32 19.51
C GLU A 8 -38.60 28.62 18.56
N GLU A 9 -37.37 28.41 19.02
CA GLU A 9 -36.18 28.43 18.17
C GLU A 9 -35.93 27.01 17.62
N GLU A 10 -35.92 26.88 16.29
CA GLU A 10 -35.47 25.70 15.57
C GLU A 10 -34.03 25.33 15.96
N PRO A 11 -33.68 24.04 16.10
CA PRO A 11 -32.34 23.64 16.49
C PRO A 11 -31.37 23.88 15.34
N THR A 12 -30.49 24.87 15.51
CA THR A 12 -29.38 25.16 14.60
C THR A 12 -28.37 24.01 14.64
N GLU A 13 -28.22 23.27 13.54
CA GLU A 13 -27.31 22.10 13.37
C GLU A 13 -25.80 22.41 13.44
N GLN A 14 -25.41 23.56 14.00
CA GLN A 14 -24.00 23.96 14.14
C GLN A 14 -23.54 24.11 15.59
N ALA A 15 -24.32 23.64 16.57
CA ALA A 15 -23.90 23.60 17.96
C ALA A 15 -22.87 22.46 18.19
N PRO A 16 -21.64 22.75 18.63
CA PRO A 16 -20.65 21.72 18.96
C PRO A 16 -21.12 20.91 20.18
N LEU A 17 -21.20 19.59 20.03
CA LEU A 17 -21.72 18.65 21.04
C LEU A 17 -20.80 18.39 22.25
N LEU A 18 -19.75 19.19 22.43
CA LEU A 18 -18.87 19.13 23.59
C LEU A 18 -18.85 20.50 24.26
N GLY A 19 -19.47 20.56 25.44
CA GLY A 19 -19.55 21.76 26.25
C GLY A 19 -18.18 22.37 26.50
N SER A 20 -18.05 23.65 26.14
CA SER A 20 -16.90 24.49 26.48
C SER A 20 -16.80 24.61 27.99
N ARG A 21 -15.96 23.78 28.61
CA ARG A 21 -15.49 23.98 29.97
C ARG A 21 -14.13 24.65 29.87
N GLY A 22 -14.14 25.97 30.06
CA GLY A 22 -12.97 26.83 29.98
C GLY A 22 -11.78 26.33 30.79
N GLY A 23 -10.62 26.37 30.14
CA GLY A 23 -9.31 26.08 30.74
C GLY A 23 -8.20 26.30 29.73
N ALA A 24 -7.63 27.51 29.74
CA ALA A 24 -6.37 27.93 29.13
C ALA A 24 -6.26 27.87 27.59
N VAL A 25 -6.16 29.07 27.00
CA VAL A 25 -5.36 29.28 25.79
C VAL A 25 -3.94 28.78 26.09
N GLN A 26 -3.58 27.61 25.57
CA GLN A 26 -2.18 27.22 25.45
C GLN A 26 -1.65 27.87 24.18
N ASP A 27 -0.76 28.84 24.33
CA ASP A 27 0.13 29.29 23.26
C ASP A 27 0.81 28.05 22.66
N GLY A 28 0.53 27.80 21.38
CA GLY A 28 1.04 26.67 20.61
C GLY A 28 2.54 26.77 20.37
N SER A 29 3.34 26.49 21.40
CA SER A 29 4.71 26.02 21.19
C SER A 29 4.64 24.67 20.47
N PRO A 30 5.38 24.44 19.37
CA PRO A 30 5.39 23.14 18.72
C PRO A 30 5.89 22.13 19.74
N THR A 31 5.03 21.21 20.16
CA THR A 31 5.44 20.10 21.01
C THR A 31 6.56 19.37 20.27
N PRO A 32 7.76 19.25 20.87
CA PRO A 32 8.87 18.61 20.19
C PRO A 32 8.47 17.16 19.90
N LEU A 33 8.49 16.79 18.62
CA LEU A 33 8.30 15.42 18.18
C LEU A 33 9.22 14.51 18.99
N SER A 34 8.63 13.63 19.81
CA SER A 34 9.41 12.70 20.64
C SER A 34 10.33 11.85 19.75
N HIS A 35 11.56 11.59 20.22
CA HIS A 35 12.54 10.78 19.49
C HIS A 35 11.99 9.44 19.00
N SER A 36 11.03 8.84 19.73
CA SER A 36 10.35 7.62 19.33
C SER A 36 9.48 7.78 18.08
N HIS A 37 8.76 8.91 17.94
CA HIS A 37 7.96 9.22 16.75
C HIS A 37 8.83 9.57 15.56
N LEU A 38 9.91 10.34 15.77
CA LEU A 38 10.87 10.63 14.72
C LEU A 38 11.54 9.36 14.18
N ARG A 39 11.94 8.45 15.08
CA ARG A 39 12.51 7.15 14.70
C ARG A 39 11.51 6.30 13.91
N LEU A 40 10.23 6.29 14.31
CA LEU A 40 9.18 5.59 13.57
C LEU A 40 9.00 6.18 12.16
N LEU A 41 8.91 7.51 12.05
CA LEU A 41 8.74 8.21 10.78
C LEU A 41 9.91 7.93 9.84
N VAL A 42 11.15 8.01 10.34
CA VAL A 42 12.35 7.68 9.56
C VAL A 42 12.31 6.24 9.06
N LEU A 43 11.94 5.27 9.91
CA LEU A 43 11.82 3.87 9.50
C LEU A 43 10.75 3.66 8.42
N VAL A 44 9.59 4.30 8.54
CA VAL A 44 8.51 4.23 7.54
C VAL A 44 8.96 4.85 6.22
N CYS A 45 9.55 6.05 6.25
CA CYS A 45 10.09 6.70 5.06
C CYS A 45 11.17 5.86 4.37
N ILE A 46 12.12 5.31 5.12
CA ILE A 46 13.15 4.42 4.56
C ILE A 46 12.51 3.19 3.93
N SER A 47 11.50 2.59 4.58
CA SER A 47 10.84 1.40 4.02
C SER A 47 10.09 1.70 2.71
N ILE A 48 9.43 2.86 2.59
CA ILE A 48 8.76 3.28 1.36
C ILE A 48 9.79 3.49 0.26
N VAL A 49 10.85 4.27 0.53
CA VAL A 49 11.90 4.55 -0.46
C VAL A 49 12.59 3.27 -0.91
N ALA A 50 12.89 2.37 0.02
CA ALA A 50 13.52 1.09 -0.30
C ALA A 50 12.60 0.22 -1.17
N ALA A 51 11.30 0.16 -0.87
CA ALA A 51 10.33 -0.60 -1.65
C ALA A 51 10.14 -0.03 -3.06
N ASP A 52 9.96 1.28 -3.20
CA ASP A 52 9.76 1.96 -4.48
C ASP A 52 11.00 1.86 -5.38
N PHE A 53 12.17 2.08 -4.77
CA PHE A 53 13.45 1.92 -5.46
C PHE A 53 13.68 0.47 -5.89
N GLY A 54 13.37 -0.50 -5.04
CA GLY A 54 13.48 -1.92 -5.35
C GLY A 54 12.59 -2.35 -6.53
N ASN A 55 11.34 -1.86 -6.56
CA ASN A 55 10.41 -2.07 -7.66
C ASN A 55 10.93 -1.46 -8.97
N SER A 56 11.37 -0.19 -8.91
CA SER A 56 11.89 0.52 -10.08
C SER A 56 13.14 -0.15 -10.67
N LEU A 57 14.04 -0.64 -9.80
CA LEU A 57 15.22 -1.38 -10.23
C LEU A 57 14.89 -2.75 -10.84
N THR A 58 13.84 -3.40 -10.35
CA THR A 58 13.46 -4.76 -10.77
C THR A 58 12.63 -4.79 -12.05
N LEU A 59 11.85 -3.73 -12.33
CA LEU A 59 10.93 -3.69 -13.45
C LEU A 59 11.59 -4.00 -14.80
N ALA A 60 12.69 -3.30 -15.12
CA ALA A 60 13.40 -3.50 -16.39
C ALA A 60 13.99 -4.91 -16.56
N PRO A 61 14.77 -5.46 -15.61
CA PRO A 61 15.29 -6.81 -15.74
C PRO A 61 14.18 -7.87 -15.75
N GLN A 62 13.09 -7.66 -15.00
CA GLN A 62 11.96 -8.60 -14.98
C GLN A 62 11.29 -8.70 -16.35
N ILE A 63 11.03 -7.57 -17.03
CA ILE A 63 10.47 -7.57 -18.39
C ILE A 63 11.39 -8.31 -19.36
N SER A 64 12.70 -8.04 -19.32
CA SER A 64 13.66 -8.69 -20.20
C SER A 64 13.76 -10.21 -19.95
N ILE A 65 13.67 -10.65 -18.69
CA ILE A 65 13.60 -12.08 -18.35
C ILE A 65 12.34 -12.71 -18.95
N PHE A 66 11.16 -12.10 -18.74
CA PHE A 66 9.91 -12.61 -19.31
C PHE A 66 9.95 -12.67 -20.83
N GLU A 67 10.47 -11.63 -21.48
CA GLU A 67 10.66 -11.58 -22.93
C GLU A 67 11.52 -12.75 -23.41
N SER A 68 12.68 -12.98 -22.79
CA SER A 68 13.59 -14.08 -23.16
C SER A 68 12.95 -15.46 -23.00
N LEU A 69 12.12 -15.64 -21.97
CA LEU A 69 11.42 -16.90 -21.70
C LEU A 69 10.29 -17.15 -22.71
N ILE A 70 9.57 -16.09 -23.12
CA ILE A 70 8.53 -16.17 -24.15
C ILE A 70 9.14 -16.41 -25.52
N CYS A 71 10.22 -15.69 -25.85
CA CYS A 71 10.94 -15.85 -27.10
C CYS A 71 11.42 -17.30 -27.30
N ARG A 72 11.99 -17.90 -26.24
CA ARG A 72 12.40 -19.31 -26.26
C ARG A 72 11.23 -20.28 -26.43
N ARG A 73 10.03 -19.93 -25.95
CA ARG A 73 8.84 -20.79 -26.02
C ARG A 73 8.19 -20.81 -27.40
N ILE A 74 8.20 -19.68 -28.11
CA ILE A 74 7.55 -19.52 -29.42
C ILE A 74 8.53 -19.87 -30.56
N GLU A 75 9.77 -20.25 -30.24
CA GLU A 75 10.83 -20.58 -31.21
C GLU A 75 11.05 -19.44 -32.23
N ALA A 76 10.90 -18.19 -31.79
CA ALA A 76 11.01 -17.00 -32.63
C ALA A 76 12.43 -16.74 -33.20
N GLY A 77 13.38 -17.65 -32.97
CA GLY A 77 14.77 -17.54 -33.40
C GLY A 77 15.45 -16.32 -32.76
N ASP A 78 16.09 -15.51 -33.59
CA ASP A 78 16.81 -14.31 -33.16
C ASP A 78 15.90 -13.07 -33.00
N ASP A 79 14.62 -13.13 -33.43
CA ASP A 79 13.70 -11.98 -33.41
C ASP A 79 12.76 -11.98 -32.19
N CYS A 80 13.36 -11.84 -31.00
CA CYS A 80 12.62 -11.71 -29.73
C CYS A 80 11.82 -10.40 -29.60
N LYS A 81 12.00 -9.45 -30.52
CA LYS A 81 11.29 -8.16 -30.54
C LYS A 81 10.12 -8.14 -31.53
N SER A 82 9.82 -9.27 -32.14
CA SER A 82 8.66 -9.45 -32.99
C SER A 82 7.35 -9.10 -32.27
N ALA A 83 6.34 -8.68 -33.05
CA ALA A 83 5.03 -8.28 -32.53
C ALA A 83 4.36 -9.39 -31.71
N ASP A 84 4.57 -10.65 -32.09
CA ASP A 84 3.98 -11.81 -31.41
C ASP A 84 4.55 -12.01 -30.00
N VAL A 85 5.88 -11.88 -29.82
CA VAL A 85 6.52 -11.98 -28.49
C VAL A 85 6.07 -10.83 -27.60
N GLN A 86 6.01 -9.61 -28.14
CA GLN A 86 5.58 -8.43 -27.40
C GLN A 86 4.10 -8.50 -27.00
N ALA A 87 3.23 -9.09 -27.84
CA ALA A 87 1.82 -9.30 -27.54
C ALA A 87 1.63 -10.29 -26.37
N GLU A 88 2.33 -11.43 -26.39
CA GLU A 88 2.30 -12.41 -25.30
C GLU A 88 2.89 -11.85 -24.00
N LEU A 89 3.98 -11.08 -24.10
CA LEU A 89 4.58 -10.38 -22.96
C LEU A 89 3.61 -9.38 -22.33
N ALA A 90 2.94 -8.58 -23.16
CA ALA A 90 1.94 -7.61 -22.70
C ALA A 90 0.74 -8.30 -22.03
N LEU A 91 0.25 -9.42 -22.58
CA LEU A 91 -0.81 -10.21 -21.96
C LEU A 91 -0.37 -10.79 -20.61
N LEU A 92 0.86 -11.30 -20.53
CA LEU A 92 1.39 -11.88 -19.30
C LEU A 92 1.50 -10.83 -18.19
N ILE A 93 2.11 -9.68 -18.50
CA ILE A 93 2.25 -8.56 -17.56
C ILE A 93 0.86 -8.04 -17.19
N GLY A 94 -0.01 -7.81 -18.18
CA GLY A 94 -1.36 -7.29 -17.95
C GLY A 94 -2.16 -8.16 -16.98
N TRP A 95 -2.14 -9.48 -17.16
CA TRP A 95 -2.79 -10.40 -16.23
C TRP A 95 -2.12 -10.45 -14.87
N LYS A 96 -0.77 -10.45 -14.80
CA LYS A 96 -0.05 -10.40 -13.52
C LYS A 96 -0.45 -9.16 -12.72
N GLU A 97 -0.34 -7.97 -13.31
CA GLU A 97 -0.64 -6.70 -12.64
C GLU A 97 -2.11 -6.65 -12.18
N THR A 98 -3.02 -7.17 -12.99
CA THR A 98 -4.45 -7.23 -12.63
C THR A 98 -4.69 -8.14 -11.42
N ILE A 99 -4.07 -9.33 -11.40
CA ILE A 99 -4.21 -10.27 -10.28
C ILE A 99 -3.54 -9.73 -9.02
N ASP A 100 -2.43 -8.99 -9.16
CA ASP A 100 -1.72 -8.40 -8.02
C ASP A 100 -2.54 -7.32 -7.30
N GLN A 101 -3.45 -6.64 -8.00
CA GLN A 101 -4.36 -5.69 -7.35
C GLN A 101 -5.49 -6.37 -6.56
N LEU A 102 -5.83 -7.64 -6.84
CA LEU A 102 -6.98 -8.30 -6.22
C LEU A 102 -6.84 -8.45 -4.70
N PRO A 103 -5.70 -8.93 -4.14
CA PRO A 103 -5.49 -8.94 -2.70
C PRO A 103 -5.70 -7.56 -2.07
N GLY A 104 -5.14 -6.51 -2.66
CA GLY A 104 -5.32 -5.13 -2.21
C GLY A 104 -6.78 -4.72 -2.09
N ILE A 105 -7.58 -5.00 -3.12
CA ILE A 105 -9.00 -4.63 -3.17
C ILE A 105 -9.82 -5.44 -2.15
N ILE A 106 -9.62 -6.76 -2.12
CA ILE A 106 -10.39 -7.67 -1.26
C ILE A 106 -10.08 -7.42 0.22
N PHE A 107 -8.81 -7.17 0.53
CA PHE A 107 -8.31 -7.10 1.90
C PHE A 107 -8.13 -5.66 2.41
N ALA A 108 -8.41 -4.62 1.61
CA ALA A 108 -8.34 -3.22 2.04
C ALA A 108 -9.13 -2.94 3.32
N LEU A 109 -10.41 -3.33 3.38
CA LEU A 109 -11.27 -3.08 4.55
C LEU A 109 -10.90 -3.96 5.76
N PRO A 110 -10.72 -5.29 5.60
CA PRO A 110 -10.29 -6.13 6.72
C PRO A 110 -8.98 -5.68 7.37
N TYR A 111 -7.97 -5.33 6.57
CA TYR A 111 -6.68 -4.87 7.11
C TYR A 111 -6.75 -3.45 7.66
N GLY A 112 -7.62 -2.59 7.12
CA GLY A 112 -7.95 -1.29 7.70
C GLY A 112 -8.47 -1.44 9.13
N PHE A 113 -9.52 -2.24 9.32
CA PHE A 113 -10.08 -2.51 10.64
C PHE A 113 -9.08 -3.22 11.58
N ALA A 114 -8.30 -4.16 11.04
CA ALA A 114 -7.27 -4.84 11.81
C ALA A 114 -6.18 -3.86 12.29
N ALA A 115 -5.81 -2.87 11.48
CA ALA A 115 -4.83 -1.85 11.86
C ALA A 115 -5.32 -0.93 12.98
N ASP A 116 -6.62 -0.64 13.02
CA ASP A 116 -7.19 0.15 14.12
C ASP A 116 -7.19 -0.62 15.45
N ARG A 117 -7.29 -1.95 15.40
CA ARG A 117 -7.33 -2.80 16.61
C ARG A 117 -5.97 -3.30 17.09
N ILE A 118 -5.13 -3.75 16.17
CA ILE A 118 -3.80 -4.37 16.45
C ILE A 118 -2.69 -3.30 16.43
N GLY A 119 -3.01 -2.12 15.87
CA GLY A 119 -2.06 -1.04 15.63
C GLY A 119 -1.47 -1.13 14.22
N ARG A 120 -1.08 0.04 13.69
CA ARG A 120 -0.60 0.16 12.30
C ARG A 120 0.75 -0.53 12.08
N LYS A 121 1.66 -0.51 13.08
CA LYS A 121 3.05 -0.99 12.94
C LYS A 121 3.17 -2.48 12.57
N PRO A 122 2.52 -3.42 13.28
CA PRO A 122 2.60 -4.83 12.93
C PRO A 122 1.97 -5.13 11.56
N ILE A 123 0.89 -4.41 11.20
CA ILE A 123 0.27 -4.54 9.88
C ILE A 123 1.24 -4.14 8.78
N LEU A 124 1.93 -3.00 8.91
CA LEU A 124 2.93 -2.57 7.93
C LEU A 124 4.06 -3.61 7.76
N VAL A 125 4.55 -4.21 8.85
CA VAL A 125 5.59 -5.26 8.78
C VAL A 125 5.06 -6.48 8.02
N LEU A 126 3.81 -6.87 8.29
CA LEU A 126 3.17 -7.99 7.61
C LEU A 126 2.99 -7.71 6.11
N CYS A 127 2.62 -6.48 5.73
CA CYS A 127 2.59 -6.03 4.34
C CYS A 127 3.97 -6.19 3.67
N LEU A 128 5.02 -5.69 4.31
CA LEU A 128 6.40 -5.76 3.79
C LEU A 128 6.86 -7.22 3.61
N ILE A 129 6.52 -8.11 4.55
CA ILE A 129 6.82 -9.54 4.43
C ILE A 129 6.09 -10.14 3.21
N GLY A 130 4.81 -9.81 3.01
CA GLY A 130 4.03 -10.25 1.86
C GLY A 130 4.66 -9.83 0.53
N LEU A 131 5.11 -8.57 0.43
CA LEU A 131 5.78 -8.04 -0.76
C LEU A 131 7.10 -8.76 -1.05
N VAL A 132 7.93 -8.96 -0.02
CA VAL A 132 9.21 -9.68 -0.17
C VAL A 132 8.96 -11.13 -0.59
N LEU A 133 7.95 -11.79 -0.01
CA LEU A 133 7.65 -13.18 -0.31
C LEU A 133 7.15 -13.35 -1.76
N GLU A 134 6.35 -12.42 -2.27
CA GLU A 134 5.94 -12.43 -3.67
C GLU A 134 7.13 -12.25 -4.61
N GLU A 135 7.99 -11.25 -4.36
CA GLU A 135 9.19 -11.01 -5.18
C GLU A 135 10.08 -12.26 -5.23
N VAL A 136 10.31 -12.89 -4.07
CA VAL A 136 11.07 -14.14 -3.99
C VAL A 136 10.40 -15.26 -4.79
N ALA A 137 9.07 -15.37 -4.73
CA ALA A 137 8.32 -16.36 -5.49
C ALA A 137 8.46 -16.13 -7.01
N ILE A 138 8.38 -14.88 -7.48
CA ILE A 138 8.58 -14.53 -8.90
C ILE A 138 9.98 -14.95 -9.35
N ARG A 139 11.03 -14.61 -8.57
CA ARG A 139 12.41 -15.01 -8.90
C ARG A 139 12.59 -16.52 -8.91
N LEU A 140 11.95 -17.23 -7.98
CA LEU A 140 12.00 -18.69 -7.93
C LEU A 140 11.34 -19.34 -9.16
N VAL A 141 10.19 -18.81 -9.60
CA VAL A 141 9.52 -19.28 -10.83
C VAL A 141 10.38 -19.01 -12.06
N CYS A 142 11.01 -17.84 -12.15
CA CYS A 142 11.93 -17.52 -13.24
C CYS A 142 13.18 -18.42 -13.23
N TRP A 143 13.73 -18.71 -12.05
CA TRP A 143 14.89 -19.59 -11.91
C TRP A 143 14.58 -21.01 -12.37
N TRP A 144 13.39 -21.52 -12.02
CA TRP A 144 12.96 -22.87 -12.36
C TRP A 144 12.14 -22.93 -13.67
N ASN A 145 12.36 -21.99 -14.58
CA ASN A 145 11.63 -21.90 -15.86
C ASN A 145 11.71 -23.17 -16.74
N VAL A 146 12.72 -24.02 -16.50
CA VAL A 146 12.89 -25.29 -17.21
C VAL A 146 11.87 -26.35 -16.79
N ALA A 147 11.41 -26.34 -15.53
CA ALA A 147 10.41 -27.30 -15.04
C ALA A 147 9.04 -26.67 -14.77
N LEU A 148 8.97 -25.35 -14.60
CA LEU A 148 7.74 -24.65 -14.22
C LEU A 148 7.23 -23.77 -15.36
N PRO A 149 5.94 -23.88 -15.74
CA PRO A 149 5.36 -23.04 -16.78
C PRO A 149 5.28 -21.58 -16.31
N LEU A 150 5.57 -20.66 -17.23
CA LEU A 150 5.59 -19.20 -16.98
C LEU A 150 4.26 -18.68 -16.39
N ARG A 151 3.15 -19.38 -16.66
CA ARG A 151 1.81 -19.10 -16.13
C ARG A 151 1.70 -19.17 -14.60
N MET A 152 2.62 -19.84 -13.90
CA MET A 152 2.58 -19.87 -12.44
C MET A 152 2.89 -18.51 -11.79
N ILE A 153 3.44 -17.56 -12.55
CA ILE A 153 3.61 -16.18 -12.09
C ILE A 153 2.25 -15.60 -11.64
N TRP A 154 1.15 -15.99 -12.26
CA TRP A 154 -0.19 -15.53 -11.85
C TRP A 154 -0.63 -16.03 -10.48
N ALA A 155 0.03 -17.05 -9.93
CA ALA A 155 -0.24 -17.53 -8.58
C ALA A 155 0.60 -16.83 -7.52
N THR A 156 1.65 -16.08 -7.88
CA THR A 156 2.53 -15.42 -6.89
C THR A 156 1.79 -14.41 -5.99
N PRO A 157 0.76 -13.67 -6.45
CA PRO A 157 0.01 -12.76 -5.59
C PRO A 157 -0.73 -13.44 -4.43
N VAL A 158 -0.82 -14.78 -4.40
CA VAL A 158 -1.34 -15.52 -3.22
C VAL A 158 -0.58 -15.18 -1.95
N PHE A 159 0.72 -14.88 -2.05
CA PHE A 159 1.54 -14.48 -0.91
C PHE A 159 1.19 -13.08 -0.41
N GLN A 160 0.66 -12.20 -1.27
CA GLN A 160 0.16 -10.90 -0.85
C GLN A 160 -1.10 -11.00 0.03
N ILE A 161 -1.83 -12.11 0.03
CA ILE A 161 -2.97 -12.33 0.95
C ILE A 161 -2.54 -12.20 2.42
N ILE A 162 -1.29 -12.60 2.73
CA ILE A 162 -0.72 -12.48 4.08
C ILE A 162 -0.50 -11.02 4.45
N GLY A 163 -0.16 -10.17 3.48
CA GLY A 163 0.19 -8.77 3.71
C GLY A 163 -0.91 -7.76 3.37
N GLY A 164 -2.05 -8.18 2.80
CA GLY A 164 -3.07 -7.28 2.26
C GLY A 164 -2.66 -6.55 0.97
N GLY A 165 -1.41 -6.72 0.53
CA GLY A 165 -0.87 -6.20 -0.72
C GLY A 165 -0.24 -4.80 -0.67
N SER A 166 0.30 -4.38 -1.81
CA SER A 166 1.09 -3.14 -1.95
C SER A 166 0.30 -1.88 -1.57
N GLN A 167 -0.97 -1.81 -1.98
CA GLN A 167 -1.85 -0.68 -1.69
C GLN A 167 -2.10 -0.51 -0.18
N THR A 168 -2.28 -1.62 0.53
CA THR A 168 -2.46 -1.60 2.00
C THR A 168 -1.19 -1.10 2.69
N ALA A 169 -0.01 -1.49 2.23
CA ALA A 169 1.26 -0.99 2.76
C ALA A 169 1.36 0.54 2.68
N THR A 170 1.05 1.10 1.50
CA THR A 170 1.07 2.55 1.25
C THR A 170 0.04 3.29 2.11
N ALA A 171 -1.19 2.76 2.20
CA ALA A 171 -2.23 3.34 3.04
C ALA A 171 -1.84 3.36 4.53
N MET A 172 -1.24 2.27 5.02
CA MET A 172 -0.74 2.20 6.40
C MET A 172 0.40 3.17 6.66
N ALA A 173 1.33 3.30 5.72
CA ALA A 173 2.44 4.24 5.83
C ALA A 173 1.96 5.69 5.89
N TYR A 174 1.03 6.10 5.01
CA TYR A 174 0.45 7.44 5.06
C TYR A 174 -0.33 7.70 6.34
N ALA A 175 -1.11 6.72 6.81
CA ALA A 175 -1.83 6.87 8.07
C ALA A 175 -0.89 7.00 9.28
N MET A 176 0.25 6.31 9.28
CA MET A 176 1.28 6.51 10.31
C MET A 176 1.91 7.90 10.25
N ILE A 177 2.15 8.42 9.05
CA ILE A 177 2.72 9.76 8.88
C ILE A 177 1.73 10.80 9.40
N THR A 178 0.44 10.69 9.04
CA THR A 178 -0.56 11.64 9.52
C THR A 178 -0.72 11.56 11.03
N ASP A 179 -0.69 10.39 11.65
CA ASP A 179 -0.77 10.19 13.12
C ASP A 179 0.36 10.86 13.91
N VAL A 180 1.47 11.19 13.26
CA VAL A 180 2.62 11.86 13.89
C VAL A 180 2.52 13.39 13.77
N VAL A 181 1.76 13.91 12.80
CA VAL A 181 1.55 15.36 12.63
C VAL A 181 0.48 15.84 13.63
N PRO A 182 0.79 16.78 14.53
CA PRO A 182 -0.18 17.31 15.49
C PRO A 182 -1.36 17.98 14.77
N MET A 183 -2.55 17.84 15.33
CA MET A 183 -3.83 18.28 14.74
C MET A 183 -3.86 19.76 14.36
N ASP A 184 -3.03 20.59 15.00
CA ASP A 184 -2.93 22.04 14.73
C ASP A 184 -2.20 22.37 13.42
N ARG A 185 -1.61 21.37 12.76
CA ARG A 185 -0.86 21.46 11.50
C ARG A 185 -1.27 20.41 10.45
N ARG A 186 -2.38 19.69 10.66
CA ARG A 186 -2.93 18.70 9.71
C ARG A 186 -3.73 19.36 8.61
#